data_AF-A0A6P5ZJH6-F1
#
_entry.id   AF-A0A6P5ZJH6-F1
#
_cell.length_a   1.000
_cell.length_b   1.000
_cell.length_c   1.000
_cell.angle_alpha   90.00
_cell.angle_beta   90.00
_cell.angle_gamma   90.00
#
_symmetry.space_group_name_H-M   'P 1'
#
loop_
_entity.id
_entity.type
_entity.pdbx_description
1 polymer ?
#
loop_
_entity_poly.entity_id
_entity_poly.type
_entity_poly.pdbx_seq_one_letter_code
_entity_poly.pdbx_strand_id
1 'polypeptide(L)'
;MAAGSLLFRLLLVLFTLSDSPVQILGLGVGINYGQIANNLPSPSRVSYLLRSLNISRVKLYDADPNVLVAFSNTNVDFIIGLGNEYLQNMTDPIKAQNWVLQRVQPHLPQTRITSITVGNEVFKTNDHQLWSYLLLAMQTVYNTLVDLGLDKQVTVTTAHSLDILSVSYPPSAGAFRQDLGEYLHAILNFHAQIKSPFLINAYPYFAYKDKPNEVPLDYVLFQPNQGTVDPITNLIYDNMLYAQVDAVYSAIKAMGHTDIEVRVSETGWPSKGDENEVGATPENAGLYNENLLKRIEEKQGTPGKPNVPIDIYVFALFNENLKPGPASERNYGLYYPDGTPVYNIGVQGYLPELVYSSPGTKNALSVSSALLILVFAYLISA
;
A
#
# COMPACT_ATOMS: atom_id res chain seq x y z
N MET A 1 -13.11 -36.41 -44.84
CA MET A 1 -13.84 -35.38 -44.07
C MET A 1 -13.59 -35.43 -42.55
N ALA A 2 -12.72 -36.30 -42.01
CA ALA A 2 -12.47 -36.38 -40.56
C ALA A 2 -11.29 -35.53 -40.05
N ALA A 3 -10.27 -35.28 -40.89
CA ALA A 3 -9.06 -34.54 -40.46
C ALA A 3 -9.27 -33.02 -40.28
N GLY A 4 -10.15 -32.41 -41.09
CA GLY A 4 -10.45 -30.98 -40.97
C GLY A 4 -11.23 -30.61 -39.70
N SER A 5 -12.02 -31.56 -39.16
CA SER A 5 -12.77 -31.35 -37.92
C SER A 5 -11.88 -31.33 -36.68
N LEU A 6 -10.78 -32.11 -36.67
CA LEU A 6 -9.83 -32.12 -35.57
C LEU A 6 -8.99 -30.83 -35.53
N LEU A 7 -8.51 -30.35 -36.67
CA LEU A 7 -7.74 -29.09 -36.73
C LEU A 7 -8.58 -27.89 -36.31
N PHE A 8 -9.85 -27.85 -36.71
CA PHE A 8 -10.78 -26.78 -36.33
C PHE A 8 -11.13 -26.82 -34.84
N ARG A 9 -11.24 -28.01 -34.23
CA ARG A 9 -11.42 -28.17 -32.78
C ARG A 9 -10.16 -27.81 -31.98
N LEU A 10 -8.97 -28.09 -32.52
CA LEU A 10 -7.69 -27.72 -31.87
C LEU A 10 -7.47 -26.19 -31.88
N LEU A 11 -7.81 -25.53 -33.00
CA LEU A 11 -7.78 -24.07 -33.12
C LEU A 11 -8.79 -23.38 -32.19
N LEU A 12 -10.00 -23.95 -32.02
CA LEU A 12 -10.99 -23.43 -31.07
C LEU A 12 -10.53 -23.56 -29.60
N VAL A 13 -9.83 -24.64 -29.24
CA VAL A 13 -9.26 -24.81 -27.88
C VAL A 13 -8.10 -23.84 -27.64
N LEU A 14 -7.30 -23.52 -28.66
CA LEU A 14 -6.22 -22.52 -28.58
C LEU A 14 -6.75 -21.08 -28.50
N PHE A 15 -7.90 -20.76 -29.12
CA PHE A 15 -8.55 -19.45 -29.00
C PHE A 15 -9.36 -19.27 -27.70
N THR A 16 -9.67 -20.34 -26.97
CA THR A 16 -10.28 -20.25 -25.62
C THR A 16 -9.28 -20.14 -24.48
N LEU A 17 -7.97 -20.19 -24.78
CA LEU A 17 -6.89 -20.06 -23.78
C LEU A 17 -6.23 -18.67 -23.77
N SER A 18 -6.64 -17.76 -24.66
CA SER A 18 -6.25 -16.36 -24.65
C SER A 18 -7.30 -15.54 -23.88
N ASP A 19 -6.86 -14.92 -22.79
CA ASP A 19 -7.58 -13.99 -21.91
C ASP A 19 -8.57 -14.61 -20.91
N SER A 20 -8.12 -15.59 -20.14
CA SER A 20 -8.64 -15.72 -18.78
C SER A 20 -8.02 -14.58 -17.95
N PRO A 21 -8.79 -13.63 -17.39
CA PRO A 21 -8.24 -12.73 -16.39
C PRO A 21 -7.70 -13.62 -15.27
N VAL A 22 -6.39 -13.54 -15.02
CA VAL A 22 -5.77 -14.18 -13.87
C VAL A 22 -6.61 -13.75 -12.67
N GLN A 23 -7.26 -14.72 -12.05
CA GLN A 23 -8.07 -14.47 -10.88
C GLN A 23 -7.09 -14.19 -9.74
N ILE A 24 -6.83 -12.91 -9.51
CA ILE A 24 -5.86 -12.42 -8.54
C ILE A 24 -6.30 -12.90 -7.14
N LEU A 25 -5.68 -13.98 -6.69
CA LEU A 25 -5.87 -14.58 -5.37
C LEU A 25 -5.03 -13.79 -4.38
N GLY A 26 -5.70 -13.09 -3.45
CA GLY A 26 -5.17 -12.41 -2.26
C GLY A 26 -3.66 -12.10 -2.29
N LEU A 27 -3.30 -11.00 -2.95
CA LEU A 27 -1.92 -10.62 -3.32
C LEU A 27 -0.92 -10.45 -2.17
N GLY A 28 -1.30 -10.62 -0.90
CA GLY A 28 -0.43 -10.28 0.24
C GLY A 28 -0.01 -8.80 0.30
N VAL A 29 -0.42 -8.00 -0.69
CA VAL A 29 -0.13 -6.58 -0.84
C VAL A 29 -0.97 -5.76 0.14
N GLY A 30 -0.33 -4.75 0.72
CA GLY A 30 -1.00 -3.70 1.45
C GLY A 30 -1.42 -2.56 0.53
N ILE A 31 -2.43 -1.80 0.94
CA ILE A 31 -2.82 -0.56 0.26
C ILE A 31 -2.82 0.60 1.24
N ASN A 32 -2.26 1.74 0.83
CA ASN A 32 -2.43 2.99 1.55
C ASN A 32 -3.81 3.55 1.26
N TYR A 33 -4.63 3.71 2.29
CA TYR A 33 -5.94 4.34 2.18
C TYR A 33 -5.82 5.80 2.66
N GLY A 34 -5.39 6.66 1.75
CA GLY A 34 -5.33 8.10 1.96
C GLY A 34 -6.73 8.74 1.97
N GLN A 35 -6.90 9.78 2.78
CA GLN A 35 -8.18 10.44 3.03
C GLN A 35 -8.13 11.96 2.80
N ILE A 36 -7.08 12.48 2.16
CA ILE A 36 -6.93 13.92 1.87
C ILE A 36 -7.73 14.27 0.61
N ALA A 37 -9.06 14.13 0.71
CA ALA A 37 -10.02 14.39 -0.34
C ALA A 37 -11.42 14.66 0.22
N ASN A 38 -12.28 15.29 -0.58
CA ASN A 38 -13.67 15.62 -0.21
C ASN A 38 -14.73 14.84 -0.99
N ASN A 39 -14.32 13.87 -1.83
CA ASN A 39 -15.20 13.14 -2.74
C ASN A 39 -15.06 11.61 -2.65
N LEU A 40 -14.39 11.09 -1.61
CA LEU A 40 -14.18 9.66 -1.42
C LEU A 40 -15.47 8.91 -1.05
N PRO A 41 -15.59 7.60 -1.36
CA PRO A 41 -16.66 6.76 -0.83
C PRO A 41 -16.63 6.72 0.69
N SER A 42 -17.77 6.39 1.30
CA SER A 42 -17.81 6.13 2.74
C SER A 42 -16.92 4.94 3.12
N PRO A 43 -16.35 4.90 4.34
CA PRO A 43 -15.48 3.81 4.76
C PRO A 43 -16.11 2.42 4.64
N SER A 44 -17.43 2.29 4.85
CA SER A 44 -18.15 1.04 4.64
C SER A 44 -18.12 0.57 3.18
N ARG A 45 -18.26 1.48 2.21
CA ARG A 45 -18.15 1.14 0.78
C ARG A 45 -16.71 0.75 0.43
N VAL A 46 -15.72 1.44 0.99
CA VAL A 46 -14.31 1.08 0.82
C VAL A 46 -14.01 -0.29 1.40
N SER A 47 -14.57 -0.63 2.56
CA SER A 47 -14.51 -1.96 3.17
C SER A 47 -15.07 -3.06 2.25
N TYR A 48 -16.16 -2.81 1.54
CA TYR A 48 -16.65 -3.73 0.50
C TYR A 48 -15.70 -3.84 -0.70
N LEU A 49 -15.20 -2.71 -1.19
CA LEU A 49 -14.28 -2.68 -2.33
C LEU A 49 -13.02 -3.51 -2.05
N LEU A 50 -12.35 -3.26 -0.92
CA LEU A 50 -11.11 -3.97 -0.59
C LEU A 50 -11.34 -5.47 -0.43
N ARG A 51 -12.46 -5.90 0.16
CA ARG A 51 -12.83 -7.32 0.20
C ARG A 51 -13.04 -7.90 -1.19
N SER A 52 -13.70 -7.16 -2.10
CA SER A 52 -13.90 -7.62 -3.49
C SER A 52 -12.58 -7.78 -4.26
N LEU A 53 -11.55 -7.01 -3.86
CA LEU A 53 -10.21 -7.04 -4.41
C LEU A 53 -9.28 -8.05 -3.71
N ASN A 54 -9.78 -8.80 -2.72
CA ASN A 54 -8.98 -9.65 -1.84
C ASN A 54 -7.81 -8.92 -1.15
N ILE A 55 -7.96 -7.61 -0.90
CA ILE A 55 -6.97 -6.82 -0.16
C ILE A 55 -7.30 -6.92 1.33
N SER A 56 -6.39 -7.53 2.09
CA SER A 56 -6.55 -7.78 3.53
C SER A 56 -5.61 -6.96 4.39
N ARG A 57 -4.91 -5.98 3.83
CA ARG A 57 -3.90 -5.16 4.53
C ARG A 57 -4.04 -3.70 4.13
N VAL A 58 -4.23 -2.83 5.12
CA VAL A 58 -4.45 -1.39 4.92
C VAL A 58 -3.50 -0.59 5.79
N LYS A 59 -2.94 0.48 5.24
CA LYS A 59 -2.22 1.50 6.00
C LYS A 59 -3.01 2.80 5.95
N LEU A 60 -3.30 3.35 7.13
CA LEU A 60 -3.89 4.67 7.33
C LEU A 60 -2.81 5.64 7.81
N TYR A 61 -2.99 6.93 7.49
CA TYR A 61 -2.12 8.02 7.96
C TYR A 61 -2.56 8.61 9.29
N ASP A 62 -3.72 8.18 9.78
CA ASP A 62 -4.29 8.54 11.07
C ASP A 62 -4.88 7.29 11.77
N ALA A 63 -5.67 7.55 12.80
CA ALA A 63 -6.51 6.56 13.47
C ALA A 63 -7.98 6.99 13.42
N ASP A 64 -8.54 7.17 12.21
CA ASP A 64 -9.96 7.54 12.03
C ASP A 64 -10.90 6.43 12.56
N PRO A 65 -11.67 6.69 13.63
CA PRO A 65 -12.57 5.70 14.20
C PRO A 65 -13.69 5.30 13.24
N ASN A 66 -14.08 6.16 12.30
CA ASN A 66 -15.12 5.83 11.32
C ASN A 66 -14.63 4.74 10.35
N VAL A 67 -13.36 4.82 9.95
CA VAL A 67 -12.74 3.78 9.14
C VAL A 67 -12.60 2.51 9.96
N LEU A 68 -11.98 2.58 11.14
CA LEU A 68 -11.73 1.40 11.96
C LEU A 68 -13.03 0.65 12.30
N VAL A 69 -14.13 1.35 12.62
CA VAL A 69 -15.43 0.74 12.86
C VAL A 69 -16.00 0.08 11.60
N ALA A 70 -15.89 0.72 10.43
CA ALA A 70 -16.39 0.17 9.16
C ALA A 70 -15.68 -1.13 8.71
N PHE A 71 -14.50 -1.41 9.27
CA PHE A 71 -13.72 -2.63 9.04
C PHE A 71 -13.81 -3.65 10.18
N SER A 72 -14.71 -3.44 11.16
CA SER A 72 -14.94 -4.41 12.24
C SER A 72 -15.33 -5.78 11.67
N ASN A 73 -14.68 -6.84 12.17
CA ASN A 73 -14.89 -8.24 11.80
C ASN A 73 -14.64 -8.57 10.32
N THR A 74 -13.83 -7.77 9.62
CA THR A 74 -13.51 -7.98 8.19
C THR A 74 -12.23 -8.78 7.94
N ASN A 75 -11.47 -9.07 9.00
CA ASN A 75 -10.13 -9.69 8.96
C ASN A 75 -9.05 -8.87 8.22
N VAL A 76 -9.31 -7.61 7.90
CA VAL A 76 -8.31 -6.69 7.35
C VAL A 76 -7.35 -6.24 8.46
N ASP A 77 -6.05 -6.43 8.23
CA ASP A 77 -4.97 -5.95 9.09
C ASP A 77 -4.70 -4.46 8.82
N PHE A 78 -4.60 -3.66 9.89
CA PHE A 78 -4.36 -2.23 9.84
C PHE A 78 -3.00 -1.85 10.43
N ILE A 79 -2.25 -1.08 9.65
CA ILE A 79 -1.26 -0.13 10.17
C ILE A 79 -1.99 1.22 10.30
N ILE A 80 -1.99 1.82 11.48
CA ILE A 80 -2.60 3.14 11.71
C ILE A 80 -1.53 4.20 11.97
N GLY A 81 -1.83 5.44 11.62
CA GLY A 81 -0.91 6.55 11.74
C GLY A 81 -1.09 7.36 13.02
N LEU A 82 0.04 7.76 13.59
CA LEU A 82 0.11 8.84 14.57
C LEU A 82 0.90 9.98 13.91
N GLY A 83 0.19 11.03 13.53
CA GLY A 83 0.73 12.15 12.76
C GLY A 83 1.89 12.88 13.44
N ASN A 84 2.73 13.54 12.63
CA ASN A 84 3.93 14.25 13.08
C ASN A 84 3.61 15.32 14.15
N GLU A 85 2.45 15.96 14.05
CA GLU A 85 1.93 16.96 14.99
C GLU A 85 1.73 16.43 16.42
N TYR A 86 1.64 15.11 16.60
CA TYR A 86 1.47 14.48 17.90
C TYR A 86 2.80 14.09 18.56
N LEU A 87 3.93 14.10 17.85
CA LEU A 87 5.21 13.55 18.35
C LEU A 87 5.63 14.17 19.68
N GLN A 88 5.57 15.50 19.82
CA GLN A 88 5.89 16.17 21.08
C GLN A 88 4.97 15.69 22.21
N ASN A 89 3.66 15.60 21.96
CA ASN A 89 2.71 15.15 22.97
C ASN A 89 2.93 13.69 23.38
N MET A 90 3.35 12.83 22.46
CA MET A 90 3.60 11.42 22.76
C MET A 90 4.88 11.18 23.55
N THR A 91 5.69 12.21 23.82
CA THR A 91 6.78 12.10 24.80
C THR A 91 6.27 12.03 26.24
N ASP A 92 5.01 12.45 26.49
CA ASP A 92 4.34 12.40 27.80
C ASP A 92 3.53 11.09 27.94
N PRO A 93 3.86 10.22 28.93
CA PRO A 93 3.17 8.96 29.14
C PRO A 93 1.65 9.08 29.34
N ILE A 94 1.17 10.14 30.00
CA ILE A 94 -0.27 10.33 30.24
C ILE A 94 -0.98 10.63 28.92
N LYS A 95 -0.37 11.47 28.06
CA LYS A 95 -0.92 11.79 26.74
C LYS A 95 -0.90 10.59 25.81
N ALA A 96 0.18 9.81 25.81
CA ALA A 96 0.28 8.57 25.03
C ALA A 96 -0.77 7.55 25.48
N GLN A 97 -0.93 7.34 26.80
CA GLN A 97 -1.97 6.48 27.35
C GLN A 97 -3.37 6.92 26.92
N ASN A 98 -3.69 8.20 27.04
CA ASN A 98 -4.96 8.73 26.59
C ASN A 98 -5.19 8.51 25.09
N TRP A 99 -4.17 8.70 24.26
CA TRP A 99 -4.28 8.46 22.82
C TRP A 99 -4.56 6.99 22.51
N VAL A 100 -3.84 6.04 23.13
CA VAL A 100 -4.06 4.60 22.92
C VAL A 100 -5.45 4.16 23.39
N LEU A 101 -5.88 4.63 24.57
CA LEU A 101 -7.20 4.33 25.13
C LEU A 101 -8.35 4.88 24.28
N GLN A 102 -8.14 5.99 23.57
CA GLN A 102 -9.18 6.63 22.77
C GLN A 102 -9.18 6.19 21.30
N ARG A 103 -8.00 5.91 20.72
CA ARG A 103 -7.82 5.74 19.27
C ARG A 103 -7.51 4.31 18.85
N VAL A 104 -7.11 3.45 19.79
CA VAL A 104 -6.68 2.07 19.49
C VAL A 104 -7.55 1.06 20.22
N GLN A 105 -7.53 1.08 21.54
CA GLN A 105 -8.18 0.07 22.38
C GLN A 105 -9.69 -0.13 22.09
N PRO A 106 -10.50 0.92 21.80
CA PRO A 106 -11.94 0.75 21.55
C PRO A 106 -12.27 -0.10 20.31
N HIS A 107 -11.31 -0.27 19.40
CA HIS A 107 -11.50 -1.01 18.15
C HIS A 107 -11.01 -2.46 18.25
N LEU A 108 -10.27 -2.82 19.31
CA LEU A 108 -9.73 -4.15 19.50
C LEU A 108 -10.71 -5.05 20.30
N PRO A 109 -10.84 -6.35 19.95
CA PRO A 109 -10.16 -7.05 18.84
C PRO A 109 -10.95 -7.05 17.52
N GLN A 110 -12.12 -6.39 17.45
CA GLN A 110 -13.02 -6.47 16.28
C GLN A 110 -12.35 -5.98 15.00
N THR A 111 -11.53 -4.95 15.07
CA THR A 111 -10.68 -4.47 13.97
C THR A 111 -9.24 -4.86 14.25
N ARG A 112 -8.58 -5.49 13.28
CA ARG A 112 -7.22 -6.01 13.47
C ARG A 112 -6.19 -4.92 13.27
N ILE A 113 -5.99 -4.07 14.27
CA ILE A 113 -4.86 -3.14 14.29
C ILE A 113 -3.61 -3.95 14.66
N THR A 114 -2.61 -3.97 13.79
CA THR A 114 -1.37 -4.76 13.97
C THR A 114 -0.17 -3.88 14.25
N SER A 115 -0.20 -2.60 13.85
CA SER A 115 0.92 -1.68 14.05
C SER A 115 0.46 -0.22 14.14
N ILE A 116 1.21 0.59 14.87
CA ILE A 116 1.12 2.05 14.86
C ILE A 116 2.40 2.61 14.23
N THR A 117 2.26 3.43 13.19
CA THR A 117 3.37 4.25 12.65
C THR A 117 3.42 5.57 13.39
N VAL A 118 4.42 5.75 14.24
CA VAL A 118 4.69 6.99 14.98
C VAL A 118 5.48 7.93 14.08
N GLY A 119 4.79 8.92 13.53
CA GLY A 119 5.31 9.83 12.53
C GLY A 119 5.42 9.20 11.12
N ASN A 120 5.55 10.08 10.13
CA ASN A 120 5.76 9.77 8.73
C ASN A 120 6.76 10.75 8.12
N GLU A 121 7.85 10.23 7.56
CA GLU A 121 8.93 10.99 6.91
C GLU A 121 9.50 12.14 7.77
N VAL A 122 9.58 11.93 9.08
CA VAL A 122 9.97 12.97 10.07
C VAL A 122 11.32 13.64 9.74
N PHE A 123 12.26 12.90 9.16
CA PHE A 123 13.59 13.38 8.80
C PHE A 123 13.67 14.09 7.43
N LYS A 124 12.56 14.21 6.71
CA LYS A 124 12.50 14.85 5.40
C LYS A 124 12.61 16.37 5.49
N THR A 125 12.09 16.96 6.56
CA THR A 125 12.24 18.39 6.86
C THR A 125 13.38 18.59 7.85
N ASN A 126 14.05 19.75 7.81
CA ASN A 126 15.10 20.12 8.77
C ASN A 126 14.52 20.65 10.09
N ASP A 127 13.49 19.99 10.62
CA ASP A 127 12.91 20.30 11.93
C ASP A 127 13.59 19.43 13.00
N HIS A 128 14.75 19.89 13.48
CA HIS A 128 15.53 19.18 14.49
C HIS A 128 14.78 18.98 15.81
N GLN A 129 13.80 19.83 16.12
CA GLN A 129 12.96 19.66 17.31
C GLN A 129 12.05 18.46 17.12
N LEU A 130 11.40 18.34 15.96
CA LEU A 130 10.59 17.18 15.62
C LEU A 130 11.42 15.88 15.60
N TRP A 131 12.64 15.92 15.06
CA TRP A 131 13.57 14.78 15.05
C TRP A 131 13.84 14.26 16.47
N SER A 132 14.03 15.18 17.42
CA SER A 132 14.33 14.85 18.82
C SER A 132 13.19 14.15 19.55
N TYR A 133 11.94 14.33 19.09
CA TYR A 133 10.78 13.71 19.71
C TYR A 133 10.51 12.29 19.24
N LEU A 134 10.98 11.92 18.04
CA LEU A 134 10.54 10.70 17.37
C LEU A 134 10.78 9.43 18.20
N LEU A 135 12.02 9.19 18.62
CA LEU A 135 12.36 7.98 19.37
C LEU A 135 11.61 7.90 20.70
N LEU A 136 11.57 9.01 21.46
CA LEU A 136 10.89 9.04 22.74
C LEU A 136 9.37 8.82 22.58
N ALA A 137 8.76 9.40 21.54
CA ALA A 137 7.36 9.14 21.21
C ALA A 137 7.13 7.65 20.88
N MET A 138 7.99 7.02 20.09
CA MET A 138 7.91 5.59 19.78
C MET A 138 8.00 4.72 21.04
N GLN A 139 8.97 5.01 21.91
CA GLN A 139 9.18 4.30 23.17
C GLN A 139 7.99 4.45 24.12
N THR A 140 7.48 5.67 24.29
CA THR A 140 6.35 5.95 25.19
C THR A 140 5.06 5.29 24.70
N VAL A 141 4.78 5.33 23.39
CA VAL A 141 3.63 4.62 22.80
C VAL A 141 3.78 3.11 22.97
N TYR A 142 4.97 2.55 22.72
CA TYR A 142 5.20 1.12 22.91
C TYR A 142 5.03 0.68 24.38
N ASN A 143 5.62 1.42 25.33
CA ASN A 143 5.48 1.12 26.75
C ASN A 143 4.01 1.20 27.19
N THR A 144 3.26 2.16 26.65
CA THR A 144 1.81 2.25 26.88
C THR A 144 1.09 0.97 26.39
N LEU A 145 1.45 0.43 25.23
CA LEU A 145 0.87 -0.83 24.75
C LEU A 145 1.25 -2.00 25.66
N VAL A 146 2.49 -2.05 26.17
CA VAL A 146 2.94 -3.07 27.12
C VAL A 146 2.14 -3.00 28.42
N ASP A 147 1.99 -1.79 29.00
CA ASP A 147 1.25 -1.57 30.24
C ASP A 147 -0.22 -1.96 30.13
N LEU A 148 -0.80 -1.81 28.93
CA LEU A 148 -2.18 -2.21 28.62
C LEU A 148 -2.31 -3.67 28.15
N GLY A 149 -1.20 -4.41 28.04
CA GLY A 149 -1.19 -5.81 27.55
C GLY A 149 -1.51 -5.98 26.06
N LEU A 150 -1.31 -4.93 25.26
CA LEU A 150 -1.60 -4.88 23.82
C LEU A 150 -0.36 -5.14 22.94
N ASP A 151 0.84 -5.17 23.51
CA ASP A 151 2.12 -5.29 22.78
C ASP A 151 2.30 -6.61 22.00
N LYS A 152 1.50 -7.64 22.30
CA LYS A 152 1.47 -8.90 21.54
C LYS A 152 0.61 -8.83 20.28
N GLN A 153 -0.28 -7.84 20.20
CA GLN A 153 -1.19 -7.64 19.07
C GLN A 153 -0.78 -6.44 18.22
N VAL A 154 -0.35 -5.35 18.87
CA VAL A 154 0.00 -4.08 18.22
C VAL A 154 1.47 -3.78 18.46
N THR A 155 2.23 -3.63 17.37
CA THR A 155 3.62 -3.15 17.44
C THR A 155 3.72 -1.65 17.15
N VAL A 156 4.90 -1.07 17.38
CA VAL A 156 5.24 0.32 17.00
C VAL A 156 6.35 0.31 15.96
N THR A 157 6.23 1.20 14.99
CA THR A 157 7.26 1.49 13.98
C THR A 157 7.19 2.97 13.58
N THR A 158 8.01 3.40 12.63
CA THR A 158 7.97 4.72 12.00
C THR A 158 8.31 4.57 10.52
N ALA A 159 7.75 5.43 9.67
CA ALA A 159 7.98 5.39 8.23
C ALA A 159 8.95 6.50 7.80
N HIS A 160 9.94 6.15 7.00
CA HIS A 160 10.97 7.07 6.54
C HIS A 160 10.92 7.29 5.02
N SER A 161 11.25 8.50 4.56
CA SER A 161 11.59 8.74 3.15
C SER A 161 12.96 8.11 2.84
N LEU A 162 13.22 7.72 1.59
CA LEU A 162 14.57 7.38 1.13
C LEU A 162 15.59 8.53 1.28
N ASP A 163 15.13 9.77 1.46
CA ASP A 163 15.97 10.95 1.70
C ASP A 163 16.82 10.88 2.99
N ILE A 164 16.62 9.84 3.81
CA ILE A 164 17.50 9.55 4.95
C ILE A 164 18.85 8.95 4.53
N LEU A 165 18.99 8.51 3.27
CA LEU A 165 20.23 7.96 2.72
C LEU A 165 21.11 9.08 2.16
N SER A 166 22.40 9.04 2.48
CA SER A 166 23.41 9.86 1.79
C SER A 166 23.96 9.14 0.56
N VAL A 167 24.01 7.81 0.61
CA VAL A 167 24.45 6.94 -0.48
C VAL A 167 23.40 5.86 -0.67
N SER A 168 22.97 5.67 -1.92
CA SER A 168 22.05 4.60 -2.33
C SER A 168 22.52 3.86 -3.59
N TYR A 169 23.61 4.31 -4.22
CA TYR A 169 24.22 3.66 -5.38
C TYR A 169 25.75 3.57 -5.22
N PRO A 170 26.36 2.38 -5.41
CA PRO A 170 25.67 1.09 -5.59
C PRO A 170 24.93 0.66 -4.31
N PRO A 171 23.90 -0.21 -4.38
CA PRO A 171 23.11 -0.60 -3.21
C PRO A 171 23.93 -1.12 -2.02
N SER A 172 24.98 -1.90 -2.27
CA SER A 172 25.88 -2.42 -1.22
C SER A 172 26.65 -1.34 -0.45
N ALA A 173 26.76 -0.12 -0.99
CA ALA A 173 27.37 1.04 -0.34
C ALA A 173 26.33 1.91 0.40
N GLY A 174 25.07 1.45 0.49
CA GLY A 174 23.99 2.17 1.14
C GLY A 174 24.39 2.68 2.53
N ALA A 175 24.17 3.96 2.77
CA ALA A 175 24.53 4.61 4.03
C ALA A 175 23.54 5.72 4.37
N PHE A 176 23.21 5.83 5.67
CA PHE A 176 22.39 6.95 6.15
C PHE A 176 23.16 8.27 6.07
N ARG A 177 22.42 9.38 6.06
CA ARG A 177 23.02 10.71 6.21
C ARG A 177 23.70 10.85 7.57
N GLN A 178 24.85 11.50 7.57
CA GLN A 178 25.68 11.65 8.76
C GLN A 178 24.98 12.46 9.86
N ASP A 179 24.22 13.50 9.49
CA ASP A 179 23.47 14.34 10.43
C ASP A 179 22.29 13.62 11.10
N LEU A 180 21.86 12.49 10.54
CA LEU A 180 20.81 11.63 11.10
C LEU A 180 21.38 10.44 11.88
N GLY A 181 22.70 10.24 11.89
CA GLY A 181 23.35 9.03 12.37
C GLY A 181 22.99 8.65 13.80
N GLU A 182 23.03 9.60 14.74
CA GLU A 182 22.69 9.35 16.15
C GLU A 182 21.21 8.97 16.32
N TYR A 183 20.30 9.68 15.64
CA TYR A 183 18.87 9.40 15.70
C TYR A 183 18.53 8.03 15.13
N LEU A 184 19.04 7.71 13.93
CA LEU A 184 18.79 6.44 13.26
C LEU A 184 19.44 5.28 14.00
N HIS A 185 20.66 5.43 14.54
CA HIS A 185 21.26 4.40 15.39
C HIS A 185 20.36 4.04 16.57
N ALA A 186 19.84 5.05 17.28
CA ALA A 186 18.99 4.82 18.44
C ALA A 186 17.62 4.22 18.07
N ILE A 187 17.04 4.64 16.94
CA ILE A 187 15.80 4.08 16.39
C ILE A 187 15.99 2.61 15.96
N LEU A 188 17.12 2.27 15.30
CA LEU A 188 17.42 0.89 14.92
C LEU A 188 17.60 -0.02 16.14
N ASN A 189 18.30 0.45 17.18
CA ASN A 189 18.39 -0.29 18.44
C ASN A 189 17.01 -0.57 19.04
N PHE A 190 16.10 0.40 18.97
CA PHE A 190 14.73 0.22 19.43
C PHE A 190 13.95 -0.78 18.58
N HIS A 191 14.03 -0.70 17.24
CA HIS A 191 13.45 -1.70 16.33
C HIS A 191 13.92 -3.12 16.64
N ALA A 192 15.23 -3.31 16.83
CA ALA A 192 15.82 -4.60 17.21
C ALA A 192 15.28 -5.10 18.57
N GLN A 193 15.17 -4.21 19.56
CA GLN A 193 14.68 -4.54 20.90
C GLN A 193 13.22 -5.06 20.87
N ILE A 194 12.34 -4.38 20.12
CA ILE A 194 10.91 -4.73 20.06
C ILE A 194 10.55 -5.64 18.89
N LYS A 195 11.55 -6.02 18.07
CA LYS A 195 11.41 -6.83 16.85
C LYS A 195 10.41 -6.25 15.85
N SER A 196 10.41 -4.94 15.68
CA SER A 196 9.54 -4.26 14.71
C SER A 196 10.26 -3.98 13.40
N PRO A 197 9.53 -3.93 12.27
CA PRO A 197 10.13 -3.64 10.97
C PRO A 197 10.52 -2.16 10.88
N PHE A 198 11.54 -1.89 10.05
CA PHE A 198 11.90 -0.56 9.58
C PHE A 198 11.11 -0.26 8.30
N LEU A 199 10.27 0.77 8.32
CA LEU A 199 9.43 1.11 7.17
C LEU A 199 10.08 2.19 6.31
N ILE A 200 10.11 1.96 5.00
CA ILE A 200 10.62 2.91 4.00
C ILE A 200 9.55 3.24 2.95
N ASN A 201 9.38 4.52 2.66
CA ASN A 201 8.64 5.04 1.53
C ASN A 201 9.62 5.15 0.36
N ALA A 202 9.45 4.29 -0.66
CA ALA A 202 10.40 4.11 -1.74
C ALA A 202 9.73 4.29 -3.10
N TYR A 203 10.17 5.27 -3.87
CA TYR A 203 9.54 5.67 -5.13
C TYR A 203 10.59 5.79 -6.25
N PRO A 204 10.76 4.75 -7.09
CA PRO A 204 11.55 4.83 -8.31
C PRO A 204 11.15 5.99 -9.24
N TYR A 205 9.87 6.38 -9.21
CA TYR A 205 9.33 7.52 -9.96
C TYR A 205 10.17 8.80 -9.77
N PHE A 206 10.57 9.15 -8.55
CA PHE A 206 11.28 10.41 -8.32
C PHE A 206 12.66 10.44 -8.99
N ALA A 207 13.39 9.31 -8.97
CA ALA A 207 14.67 9.21 -9.65
C ALA A 207 14.53 9.38 -11.17
N TYR A 208 13.49 8.77 -11.77
CA TYR A 208 13.20 8.93 -13.19
C TYR A 208 12.75 10.36 -13.53
N LYS A 209 11.85 10.94 -12.73
CA LYS A 209 11.37 12.31 -12.90
C LYS A 209 12.51 13.31 -12.92
N ASP A 210 13.48 13.16 -12.00
CA ASP A 210 14.59 14.10 -11.86
C ASP A 210 15.67 13.92 -12.94
N LYS A 211 15.85 12.70 -13.44
CA LYS A 211 16.91 12.36 -14.40
C LYS A 211 16.44 11.37 -15.49
N PRO A 212 15.45 11.74 -16.33
CA PRO A 212 14.86 10.80 -17.30
C PRO A 212 15.83 10.35 -18.40
N ASN A 213 16.94 11.09 -18.60
CA ASN A 213 17.99 10.74 -19.56
C ASN A 213 19.09 9.84 -18.96
N GLU A 214 19.19 9.74 -17.64
CA GLU A 214 20.19 8.91 -16.94
C GLU A 214 19.56 7.65 -16.34
N VAL A 215 18.28 7.70 -15.98
CA VAL A 215 17.54 6.59 -15.38
C VAL A 215 16.68 5.92 -16.45
N PRO A 216 16.98 4.67 -16.86
CA PRO A 216 16.18 3.97 -17.87
C PRO A 216 14.75 3.73 -17.37
N LEU A 217 13.76 4.02 -18.22
CA LEU A 217 12.34 3.87 -17.87
C LEU A 217 11.96 2.41 -17.60
N ASP A 218 12.52 1.49 -18.39
CA ASP A 218 12.32 0.05 -18.23
C ASP A 218 12.79 -0.46 -16.86
N TYR A 219 13.91 0.06 -16.36
CA TYR A 219 14.48 -0.26 -15.04
C TYR A 219 13.60 0.20 -13.88
N VAL A 220 12.91 1.33 -13.99
CA VAL A 220 12.02 1.84 -12.92
C VAL A 220 10.59 1.33 -13.03
N LEU A 221 10.20 0.72 -14.16
CA LEU A 221 8.88 0.13 -14.39
C LEU A 221 8.86 -1.41 -14.29
N PHE A 222 9.94 -2.04 -13.81
CA PHE A 222 10.10 -3.50 -13.75
C PHE A 222 9.98 -4.21 -15.12
N GLN A 223 10.21 -3.50 -16.22
CA GLN A 223 10.19 -4.05 -17.56
C GLN A 223 11.49 -4.82 -17.86
N PRO A 224 11.51 -5.74 -18.83
CA PRO A 224 12.73 -6.44 -19.22
C PRO A 224 13.87 -5.47 -19.59
N ASN A 225 14.98 -5.55 -18.88
CA ASN A 225 16.17 -4.73 -19.08
C ASN A 225 17.44 -5.53 -18.70
N GLN A 226 18.62 -4.95 -18.93
CA GLN A 226 19.90 -5.63 -18.62
C GLN A 226 20.25 -5.64 -17.11
N GLY A 227 19.50 -4.91 -16.31
CA GLY A 227 19.77 -4.66 -14.91
C GLY A 227 20.99 -3.76 -14.70
N THR A 228 21.23 -3.43 -13.43
CA THR A 228 22.43 -2.73 -12.98
C THR A 228 23.23 -3.66 -12.07
N VAL A 229 24.52 -3.80 -12.36
CA VAL A 229 25.44 -4.63 -11.56
C VAL A 229 25.98 -3.80 -10.40
N ASP A 230 25.79 -4.28 -9.19
CA ASP A 230 26.48 -3.76 -8.03
C ASP A 230 27.97 -4.20 -8.07
N PRO A 231 28.94 -3.26 -8.16
CA PRO A 231 30.34 -3.60 -8.41
C PRO A 231 31.06 -4.22 -7.21
N ILE A 232 30.45 -4.19 -6.01
CA ILE A 232 31.06 -4.74 -4.79
C ILE A 232 30.57 -6.18 -4.57
N THR A 233 29.27 -6.41 -4.78
CA THR A 233 28.61 -7.70 -4.50
C THR A 233 28.41 -8.55 -5.74
N ASN A 234 28.52 -7.98 -6.94
CA ASN A 234 28.14 -8.58 -8.22
C ASN A 234 26.65 -8.98 -8.32
N LEU A 235 25.81 -8.48 -7.41
CA LEU A 235 24.36 -8.64 -7.52
C LEU A 235 23.83 -7.83 -8.70
N ILE A 236 22.90 -8.42 -9.44
CA ILE A 236 22.23 -7.77 -10.56
C ILE A 236 20.85 -7.34 -10.07
N TYR A 237 20.60 -6.04 -10.13
CA TYR A 237 19.30 -5.46 -9.86
C TYR A 237 18.61 -5.21 -11.19
N ASP A 238 17.53 -5.93 -11.47
CA ASP A 238 16.71 -5.74 -12.68
C ASP A 238 15.65 -4.64 -12.51
N ASN A 239 15.52 -4.07 -11.31
CA ASN A 239 14.64 -2.94 -11.04
C ASN A 239 15.15 -2.06 -9.90
N MET A 240 14.75 -0.78 -9.94
CA MET A 240 15.22 0.22 -8.96
C MET A 240 14.65 0.03 -7.56
N LEU A 241 13.40 -0.45 -7.40
CA LEU A 241 12.81 -0.61 -6.07
C LEU A 241 13.62 -1.60 -5.22
N TYR A 242 14.06 -2.71 -5.82
CA TYR A 242 14.91 -3.70 -5.13
C TYR A 242 16.27 -3.14 -4.77
N ALA A 243 16.86 -2.33 -5.66
CA ALA A 243 18.11 -1.62 -5.39
C ALA A 243 17.96 -0.64 -4.22
N GLN A 244 16.84 0.10 -4.15
CA GLN A 244 16.55 1.03 -3.05
C GLN A 244 16.36 0.29 -1.71
N VAL A 245 15.64 -0.83 -1.70
CA VAL A 245 15.44 -1.64 -0.48
C VAL A 245 16.78 -2.24 0.01
N ASP A 246 17.61 -2.76 -0.88
CA ASP A 246 18.92 -3.30 -0.49
C ASP A 246 19.93 -2.22 -0.09
N ALA A 247 19.79 -1.00 -0.60
CA ALA A 247 20.53 0.16 -0.09
C ALA A 247 20.16 0.46 1.37
N VAL A 248 18.87 0.38 1.73
CA VAL A 248 18.44 0.54 3.12
C VAL A 248 18.96 -0.60 3.99
N TYR A 249 18.87 -1.86 3.54
CA TYR A 249 19.47 -2.98 4.28
C TYR A 249 20.98 -2.80 4.49
N SER A 250 21.70 -2.29 3.49
CA SER A 250 23.13 -2.03 3.59
C SER A 250 23.43 -0.91 4.59
N ALA A 251 22.62 0.16 4.61
CA ALA A 251 22.74 1.24 5.58
C ALA A 251 22.47 0.76 7.02
N ILE A 252 21.44 -0.05 7.23
CA ILE A 252 21.14 -0.68 8.52
C ILE A 252 22.28 -1.59 8.98
N LYS A 253 22.85 -2.38 8.06
CA LYS A 253 24.02 -3.23 8.32
C LYS A 253 25.25 -2.43 8.70
N ALA A 254 25.50 -1.30 8.05
CA ALA A 254 26.60 -0.40 8.39
C ALA A 254 26.45 0.18 9.82
N MET A 255 25.22 0.27 10.32
CA MET A 255 24.90 0.68 11.69
C MET A 255 24.88 -0.49 12.69
N GLY A 256 25.33 -1.69 12.29
CA GLY A 256 25.50 -2.84 13.18
C GLY A 256 24.30 -3.78 13.28
N HIS A 257 23.25 -3.60 12.48
CA HIS A 257 22.03 -4.41 12.55
C HIS A 257 21.87 -5.31 11.31
N THR A 258 21.55 -6.58 11.54
CA THR A 258 21.24 -7.55 10.46
C THR A 258 19.90 -8.26 10.68
N ASP A 259 19.28 -7.98 11.82
CA ASP A 259 18.10 -8.59 12.41
C ASP A 259 16.81 -7.78 12.19
N ILE A 260 16.93 -6.57 11.62
CA ILE A 260 15.82 -5.68 11.34
C ILE A 260 15.32 -5.94 9.92
N GLU A 261 14.03 -6.25 9.80
CA GLU A 261 13.33 -6.39 8.53
C GLU A 261 13.01 -5.01 7.94
N VAL A 262 13.25 -4.81 6.65
CA VAL A 262 12.82 -3.61 5.91
C VAL A 262 11.54 -3.94 5.15
N ARG A 263 10.53 -3.08 5.30
CA ARG A 263 9.28 -3.16 4.52
C ARG A 263 9.00 -1.84 3.82
N VAL A 264 8.37 -1.92 2.65
CA VAL A 264 8.00 -0.73 1.88
C VAL A 264 6.62 -0.27 2.34
N SER A 265 6.56 0.82 3.10
CA SER A 265 5.29 1.37 3.59
C SER A 265 4.55 2.20 2.54
N GLU A 266 5.26 2.65 1.50
CA GLU A 266 4.69 3.36 0.37
C GLU A 266 5.54 3.16 -0.87
N THR A 267 4.87 2.86 -1.98
CA THR A 267 5.45 2.95 -3.31
C THR A 267 4.33 3.06 -4.33
N GLY A 268 4.55 3.79 -5.43
CA GLY A 268 3.53 3.99 -6.45
C GLY A 268 4.06 4.87 -7.57
N TRP A 269 3.18 5.15 -8.53
CA TRP A 269 3.51 5.97 -9.69
C TRP A 269 2.30 6.81 -10.08
N PRO A 270 2.45 8.14 -10.25
CA PRO A 270 1.32 9.02 -10.52
C PRO A 270 0.87 8.88 -11.98
N SER A 271 -0.45 8.88 -12.19
CA SER A 271 -1.05 8.80 -13.53
C SER A 271 -1.12 10.13 -14.27
N LYS A 272 -0.83 11.24 -13.58
CA LYS A 272 -0.81 12.59 -14.15
C LYS A 272 0.02 13.50 -13.27
N GLY A 273 0.87 14.32 -13.88
CA GLY A 273 1.68 15.33 -13.21
C GLY A 273 1.64 16.69 -13.88
N ASP A 274 2.38 17.65 -13.33
CA ASP A 274 2.64 18.94 -13.96
C ASP A 274 3.57 18.77 -15.17
N GLU A 275 3.79 19.83 -15.96
CA GLU A 275 4.60 19.75 -17.20
C GLU A 275 6.04 19.28 -16.96
N ASN A 276 6.60 19.53 -15.77
CA ASN A 276 7.94 19.12 -15.38
C ASN A 276 7.99 17.75 -14.67
N GLU A 277 6.85 17.06 -14.54
CA GLU A 277 6.73 15.76 -13.89
C GLU A 277 6.80 14.62 -14.91
N VAL A 278 7.96 14.50 -15.55
CA VAL A 278 8.20 13.55 -16.63
C VAL A 278 7.92 12.12 -16.16
N GLY A 279 7.17 11.38 -16.98
CA GLY A 279 6.80 10.00 -16.72
C GLY A 279 5.47 9.81 -15.98
N ALA A 280 4.85 10.87 -15.46
CA ALA A 280 3.54 10.79 -14.81
C ALA A 280 2.40 10.63 -15.83
N THR A 281 2.17 9.39 -16.27
CA THR A 281 1.13 9.04 -17.26
C THR A 281 0.33 7.82 -16.79
N PRO A 282 -0.93 7.64 -17.23
CA PRO A 282 -1.72 6.47 -16.86
C PRO A 282 -1.07 5.16 -17.33
N GLU A 283 -0.36 5.18 -18.46
CA GLU A 283 0.36 4.03 -19.01
C GLU A 283 1.52 3.60 -18.10
N ASN A 284 2.39 4.54 -17.71
CA ASN A 284 3.51 4.21 -16.81
C ASN A 284 3.01 3.81 -15.42
N ALA A 285 1.96 4.46 -14.92
CA ALA A 285 1.36 4.10 -13.63
C ALA A 285 0.75 2.68 -13.66
N GLY A 286 0.10 2.33 -14.76
CA GLY A 286 -0.39 0.98 -15.02
C GLY A 286 0.75 -0.05 -15.02
N LEU A 287 1.80 0.19 -15.82
CA LEU A 287 2.94 -0.71 -15.92
C LEU A 287 3.67 -0.89 -14.58
N TYR A 288 3.91 0.20 -13.85
CA TYR A 288 4.57 0.15 -12.54
C TYR A 288 3.80 -0.74 -11.56
N ASN A 289 2.52 -0.43 -11.35
CA ASN A 289 1.70 -1.11 -10.35
C ASN A 289 1.36 -2.54 -10.77
N GLU A 290 1.05 -2.80 -12.04
CA GLU A 290 0.80 -4.16 -12.54
C GLU A 290 2.03 -5.05 -12.34
N ASN A 291 3.22 -4.59 -12.75
CA ASN A 291 4.43 -5.38 -12.61
C ASN A 291 4.83 -5.55 -11.14
N LEU A 292 4.64 -4.53 -10.31
CA LEU A 292 4.85 -4.63 -8.87
C LEU A 292 3.98 -5.73 -8.25
N LEU A 293 2.69 -5.78 -8.60
CA LEU A 293 1.78 -6.82 -8.10
C LEU A 293 2.21 -8.21 -8.54
N LYS A 294 2.66 -8.40 -9.79
CA LYS A 294 3.22 -9.67 -10.26
C LYS A 294 4.43 -10.12 -9.43
N ARG A 295 5.36 -9.20 -9.13
CA ARG A 295 6.55 -9.49 -8.30
C ARG A 295 6.18 -9.91 -6.88
N ILE A 296 5.13 -9.30 -6.30
CA ILE A 296 4.60 -9.69 -4.99
C ILE A 296 3.92 -11.07 -5.04
N GLU A 297 3.12 -11.35 -6.07
CA GLU A 297 2.45 -12.64 -6.26
C GLU A 297 3.47 -13.80 -6.38
N GLU A 298 4.56 -13.55 -7.09
CA GLU A 298 5.69 -14.47 -7.24
C GLU A 298 6.52 -14.62 -5.95
N LYS A 299 6.20 -13.86 -4.89
CA LYS A 299 6.91 -13.82 -3.61
C LYS A 299 8.39 -13.53 -3.77
N GLN A 300 8.74 -12.69 -4.74
CA GLN A 300 10.13 -12.34 -5.01
C GLN A 300 10.71 -11.50 -3.86
N GLY A 301 11.92 -11.86 -3.45
CA GLY A 301 12.79 -11.01 -2.62
C GLY A 301 13.73 -10.17 -3.48
N THR A 302 14.46 -9.27 -2.84
CA THR A 302 15.53 -8.49 -3.50
C THR A 302 16.76 -9.37 -3.77
N PRO A 303 17.67 -8.98 -4.68
CA PRO A 303 18.93 -9.71 -4.88
C PRO A 303 19.75 -9.93 -3.61
N GLY A 304 19.77 -8.97 -2.69
CA GLY A 304 20.44 -9.04 -1.38
C GLY A 304 19.68 -9.86 -0.33
N LYS A 305 18.37 -10.06 -0.51
CA LYS A 305 17.49 -10.85 0.39
C LYS A 305 16.54 -11.76 -0.41
N PRO A 306 17.05 -12.71 -1.23
CA PRO A 306 16.21 -13.45 -2.19
C PRO A 306 15.19 -14.38 -1.55
N ASN A 307 15.40 -14.77 -0.29
CA ASN A 307 14.52 -15.68 0.46
C ASN A 307 13.48 -14.94 1.33
N VAL A 308 13.49 -13.61 1.33
CA VAL A 308 12.54 -12.78 2.08
C VAL A 308 11.68 -12.05 1.05
N PRO A 309 10.42 -12.50 0.82
CA PRO A 309 9.52 -11.81 -0.09
C PRO A 309 9.35 -10.34 0.31
N ILE A 310 9.27 -9.46 -0.68
CA ILE A 310 9.07 -8.06 -0.41
C ILE A 310 7.68 -7.81 0.21
N ASP A 311 7.65 -7.03 1.29
CA ASP A 311 6.42 -6.60 1.95
C ASP A 311 6.14 -5.13 1.61
N ILE A 312 5.00 -4.87 0.96
CA ILE A 312 4.70 -3.59 0.31
C ILE A 312 3.28 -3.12 0.62
N TYR A 313 3.15 -1.81 0.87
CA TYR A 313 1.91 -1.07 0.76
C TYR A 313 1.94 -0.14 -0.46
N VAL A 314 1.06 -0.38 -1.42
CA VAL A 314 0.93 0.44 -2.64
C VAL A 314 0.32 1.80 -2.26
N PHE A 315 0.88 2.88 -2.81
CA PHE A 315 0.40 4.25 -2.67
C PHE A 315 -0.24 4.70 -4.00
N ALA A 316 -1.56 4.92 -4.08
CA ALA A 316 -2.58 4.75 -3.03
C ALA A 316 -3.90 4.21 -3.59
N LEU A 317 -4.86 3.92 -2.71
CA LEU A 317 -6.17 3.39 -3.14
C LEU A 317 -6.91 4.33 -4.07
N PHE A 318 -6.99 5.62 -3.73
CA PHE A 318 -7.75 6.62 -4.47
C PHE A 318 -6.91 7.83 -4.87
N ASN A 319 -7.35 8.53 -5.92
CA ASN A 319 -6.89 9.89 -6.19
C ASN A 319 -7.40 10.84 -5.09
N GLU A 320 -6.48 11.59 -4.49
CA GLU A 320 -6.76 12.44 -3.33
C GLU A 320 -6.75 13.93 -3.73
N ASN A 321 -7.94 14.47 -4.05
CA ASN A 321 -8.07 15.76 -4.72
C ASN A 321 -7.69 16.99 -3.87
N LEU A 322 -7.47 16.84 -2.56
CA LEU A 322 -7.06 17.93 -1.67
C LEU A 322 -5.57 17.88 -1.32
N LYS A 323 -4.79 16.91 -1.84
CA LYS A 323 -3.35 16.87 -1.57
C LYS A 323 -2.66 18.13 -2.12
N PRO A 324 -1.86 18.83 -1.29
CA PRO A 324 -1.11 20.00 -1.71
C PRO A 324 0.07 19.59 -2.61
N GLY A 325 0.75 20.58 -3.19
CA GLY A 325 1.94 20.34 -4.01
C GLY A 325 1.62 20.07 -5.48
N PRO A 326 2.53 19.40 -6.21
CA PRO A 326 2.43 19.24 -7.66
C PRO A 326 1.22 18.38 -8.08
N ALA A 327 0.86 18.39 -9.36
CA ALA A 327 -0.28 17.61 -9.85
C ALA A 327 -0.17 16.11 -9.60
N SER A 328 1.03 15.53 -9.59
CA SER A 328 1.23 14.12 -9.25
C SER A 328 0.61 13.72 -7.92
N GLU A 329 0.69 14.56 -6.89
CA GLU A 329 0.19 14.28 -5.54
C GLU A 329 -1.31 13.94 -5.53
N ARG A 330 -2.08 14.46 -6.49
CA ARG A 330 -3.53 14.22 -6.61
C ARG A 330 -3.87 13.01 -7.49
N ASN A 331 -2.88 12.32 -8.06
CA ASN A 331 -3.06 11.35 -9.14
C ASN A 331 -2.32 10.00 -8.93
N TYR A 332 -2.00 9.63 -7.69
CA TYR A 332 -1.40 8.33 -7.33
C TYR A 332 -2.41 7.17 -7.18
N GLY A 333 -3.70 7.45 -7.24
CA GLY A 333 -4.75 6.47 -7.00
C GLY A 333 -4.75 5.34 -8.02
N LEU A 334 -4.96 4.11 -7.54
CA LEU A 334 -5.38 2.98 -8.38
C LEU A 334 -6.82 3.17 -8.91
N TYR A 335 -7.67 3.82 -8.10
CA TYR A 335 -9.07 4.08 -8.41
C TYR A 335 -9.40 5.58 -8.35
N TYR A 336 -10.34 6.00 -9.18
CA TYR A 336 -11.06 7.24 -8.95
C TYR A 336 -12.00 7.08 -7.73
N PRO A 337 -12.41 8.19 -7.10
CA PRO A 337 -13.33 8.15 -5.95
C PRO A 337 -14.70 7.52 -6.24
N ASP A 338 -15.09 7.36 -7.51
CA ASP A 338 -16.32 6.64 -7.90
C ASP A 338 -16.14 5.11 -7.98
N GLY A 339 -14.92 4.60 -7.74
CA GLY A 339 -14.58 3.17 -7.80
C GLY A 339 -14.16 2.68 -9.18
N THR A 340 -14.13 3.55 -10.19
CA THR A 340 -13.59 3.18 -11.50
C THR A 340 -12.06 3.12 -11.46
N PRO A 341 -11.42 2.13 -12.10
CA PRO A 341 -9.95 2.06 -12.14
C PRO A 341 -9.39 3.21 -12.97
N VAL A 342 -8.30 3.83 -12.50
CA VAL A 342 -7.61 4.91 -13.26
C VAL A 342 -6.87 4.34 -14.48
N TYR A 343 -6.35 3.13 -14.33
CA TYR A 343 -5.68 2.33 -15.36
C TYR A 343 -5.89 0.84 -15.04
N ASN A 344 -5.72 -0.03 -16.03
CA ASN A 344 -5.88 -1.47 -15.85
C ASN A 344 -4.64 -2.07 -15.18
N ILE A 345 -4.81 -2.70 -14.02
CA ILE A 345 -3.76 -3.44 -13.29
C ILE A 345 -4.03 -4.96 -13.25
N GLY A 346 -4.94 -5.45 -14.10
CA GLY A 346 -5.36 -6.85 -14.13
C GLY A 346 -6.30 -7.26 -13.00
N VAL A 347 -6.67 -6.34 -12.09
CA VAL A 347 -7.62 -6.59 -10.99
C VAL A 347 -8.94 -5.87 -11.28
N GLN A 348 -10.06 -6.60 -11.21
CA GLN A 348 -11.40 -6.01 -11.29
C GLN A 348 -12.05 -5.99 -9.90
N GLY A 349 -12.24 -4.79 -9.34
CA GLY A 349 -12.95 -4.58 -8.07
C GLY A 349 -14.42 -4.28 -8.27
N TYR A 350 -15.22 -4.54 -7.24
CA TYR A 350 -16.63 -4.18 -7.20
C TYR A 350 -16.88 -3.15 -6.09
N LEU A 351 -17.25 -1.93 -6.48
CA LEU A 351 -17.77 -0.92 -5.56
C LEU A 351 -19.30 -0.91 -5.63
N PRO A 352 -20.02 -1.23 -4.54
CA PRO A 352 -21.50 -1.19 -4.55
C PRO A 352 -22.02 0.21 -4.91
N GLU A 353 -22.99 0.29 -5.80
CA GLU A 353 -23.68 1.54 -6.16
C GLU A 353 -24.48 2.09 -4.97
N LEU A 354 -24.61 3.43 -4.92
CA LEU A 354 -25.51 4.08 -3.99
C LEU A 354 -26.95 3.91 -4.48
N VAL A 355 -27.66 2.91 -3.95
CA VAL A 355 -29.12 2.82 -4.13
C VAL A 355 -29.75 3.90 -3.27
N TYR A 356 -30.00 5.07 -3.86
CA TYR A 356 -30.92 6.04 -3.26
C TYR A 356 -32.33 5.45 -3.32
N SER A 357 -32.76 4.80 -2.24
CA SER A 357 -34.19 4.59 -2.03
C SER A 357 -34.81 5.98 -1.80
N SER A 358 -35.33 6.59 -2.87
CA SER A 358 -36.29 7.68 -2.73
C SER A 358 -37.38 7.22 -1.76
N PRO A 359 -37.89 8.08 -0.85
CA PRO A 359 -39.01 7.69 -0.01
C PRO A 359 -40.17 7.38 -0.94
N GLY A 360 -40.45 6.08 -1.09
CA GLY A 360 -41.43 5.58 -2.03
C GLY A 360 -42.77 6.22 -1.72
N THR A 361 -43.32 6.92 -2.71
CA THR A 361 -44.76 7.09 -2.83
C THR A 361 -45.35 5.69 -2.73
N LYS A 362 -46.14 5.43 -1.69
CA LYS A 362 -46.91 4.20 -1.57
C LYS A 362 -47.93 4.15 -2.70
N ASN A 363 -47.52 3.68 -3.87
CA ASN A 363 -48.45 3.21 -4.88
C ASN A 363 -48.92 1.83 -4.45
N ALA A 364 -49.98 1.83 -3.65
CA ALA A 364 -50.92 0.73 -3.68
C ALA A 364 -51.44 0.62 -5.11
N LEU A 365 -51.05 -0.42 -5.84
CA LEU A 365 -51.86 -1.01 -6.90
C LEU A 365 -51.29 -2.37 -7.34
N SER A 366 -52.14 -3.37 -7.11
CA SER A 366 -52.30 -4.68 -7.74
C SER A 366 -51.13 -5.68 -7.76
N VAL A 367 -51.26 -6.62 -6.82
CA VAL A 367 -51.07 -8.06 -7.04
C VAL A 367 -51.72 -8.49 -8.37
N SER A 368 -50.97 -8.57 -9.47
CA SER A 368 -51.50 -9.08 -10.75
C SER A 368 -50.43 -9.60 -11.71
N SER A 369 -49.34 -10.19 -11.21
CA SER A 369 -48.32 -10.84 -12.07
C SER A 369 -47.96 -12.27 -11.66
N ALA A 370 -48.45 -12.75 -10.51
CA ALA A 370 -48.21 -14.13 -10.06
C ALA A 370 -49.29 -15.14 -10.52
N LEU A 371 -50.39 -14.68 -11.14
CA LEU A 371 -51.48 -15.56 -11.60
C LEU A 371 -51.47 -15.86 -13.11
N LEU A 372 -50.58 -15.25 -13.89
CA LEU A 372 -50.50 -15.45 -15.34
C LEU A 372 -49.46 -16.48 -15.79
N ILE A 373 -48.60 -16.95 -14.89
CA ILE A 373 -47.61 -18.01 -15.18
C ILE A 373 -48.17 -19.42 -14.91
N LEU A 374 -49.28 -19.55 -14.17
CA LEU A 374 -49.91 -20.85 -13.89
C LEU A 374 -51.00 -21.27 -14.90
N VAL A 375 -51.38 -20.41 -15.86
CA VAL A 375 -52.39 -20.76 -16.88
C VAL A 375 -51.74 -21.11 -18.24
N PHE A 376 -50.50 -20.70 -18.51
CA PHE A 376 -49.79 -21.09 -19.74
C PHE A 376 -49.05 -22.44 -19.67
N ALA A 377 -48.91 -23.02 -18.48
CA ALA A 377 -48.31 -24.35 -18.30
C ALA A 377 -49.31 -25.52 -18.45
N TYR A 378 -50.60 -25.25 -18.69
CA TYR A 378 -51.63 -26.30 -18.87
C TYR A 378 -52.17 -26.42 -20.32
N LEU A 379 -51.60 -25.68 -21.28
CA LEU A 379 -52.05 -25.70 -22.69
C LEU A 379 -50.94 -26.07 -23.70
N ILE A 380 -49.84 -26.67 -23.25
CA ILE A 380 -48.79 -27.25 -24.13
C ILE A 380 -48.63 -28.76 -23.88
N SER A 381 -49.64 -29.39 -23.28
CA SER A 381 -49.71 -30.85 -23.13
C SER A 381 -51.13 -31.35 -23.38
N ALA A 382 -51.61 -31.16 -24.61
CA ALA A 382 -52.72 -31.90 -25.22
C ALA A 382 -52.40 -32.10 -26.71
#